data_AF-A0A8T4B3J0-F1
#
_entry.id   AF-A0A8T4B3J0-F1
#
_cell.length_a   1.000
_cell.length_b   1.000
_cell.length_c   1.000
_cell.angle_alpha   90.00
_cell.angle_beta   90.00
_cell.angle_gamma   90.00
#
_symmetry.space_group_name_H-M   'P 1'
#
loop_
_entity.id
_entity.type
_entity.pdbx_description
1 polymer ?
#
loop_
_entity_poly.entity_id
_entity_poly.type
_entity_poly.pdbx_seq_one_letter_code
_entity_poly.pdbx_strand_id
1 'polypeptide(L)'
;MSDGNRRIWQTEIPERAPLLAWLISCAILTGWNLSRGLNLWAGYNFGGAMMALVALLILWKGKAHIPALPLWIGYFATMLHFIGGSLGAADSGPGPFCFDGMQPGEWLCADGVNGMYHVHPWWDKLVHGMNSTAIAIAWSLGWRRMSEHNGWQLSPRVVAFTAFSLSVAIGVMYEVYEFFGKTFFQTIDQGGYVNTASDLVSDMLGAGLGVLFTHFYDPMNKTANKSGQLPLPSQVKLTNNGSIPLLAIGAILSLDFLLLNGGIVDSDYDLIGMLMLGSLFISGFMIARCLFQGSKDNKTDGLEEFGMSS
;
A
#
# COMPACT_ATOMS: atom_id res chain seq x y z
N MET A 1 15.38 6.03 44.64
CA MET A 1 15.58 6.12 43.18
C MET A 1 14.41 5.39 42.53
N SER A 2 13.50 6.17 41.94
CA SER A 2 12.26 5.71 41.33
C SER A 2 12.60 5.06 39.98
N ASP A 3 12.57 3.73 39.92
CA ASP A 3 12.58 3.00 38.66
C ASP A 3 11.16 3.04 38.09
N GLY A 4 10.82 4.21 37.56
CA GLY A 4 9.49 4.53 37.06
C GLY A 4 9.18 3.78 35.77
N ASN A 5 8.31 2.78 35.86
CA ASN A 5 7.26 2.47 34.90
C ASN A 5 7.63 2.65 33.40
N ARG A 6 8.74 2.05 32.94
CA ARG A 6 8.98 1.91 31.50
C ARG A 6 7.92 0.94 30.98
N ARG A 7 7.05 1.40 30.08
CA ARG A 7 6.08 0.52 29.41
C ARG A 7 6.91 -0.57 28.72
N ILE A 8 6.50 -1.84 28.84
CA ILE A 8 7.23 -3.03 28.34
C ILE A 8 7.79 -2.86 26.90
N TRP A 9 7.10 -2.10 26.05
CA TRP A 9 7.51 -1.75 24.69
C TRP A 9 8.72 -0.78 24.57
N GLN A 10 9.26 -0.27 25.67
CA GLN A 10 10.38 0.70 25.68
C GLN A 10 11.76 0.05 25.91
N THR A 11 11.82 -1.24 26.24
CA THR A 11 13.06 -1.92 26.64
C THR A 11 13.49 -3.06 25.72
N GLU A 12 12.68 -3.41 24.73
CA GLU A 12 13.02 -4.46 23.77
C GLU A 12 13.67 -3.84 22.52
N ILE A 13 14.73 -4.48 22.03
CA ILE A 13 15.32 -4.17 20.72
C ILE A 13 14.17 -4.26 19.71
N PRO A 14 13.88 -3.21 18.90
CA PRO A 14 12.77 -3.26 17.96
C PRO A 14 12.93 -4.47 17.05
N GLU A 15 11.86 -5.22 16.82
CA GLU A 15 11.88 -6.49 16.09
C GLU A 15 12.43 -6.31 14.67
N ARG A 16 13.64 -6.83 14.42
CA ARG A 16 14.41 -6.60 13.17
C ARG A 16 14.37 -7.78 12.22
N ALA A 17 14.09 -8.98 12.73
CA ALA A 17 14.14 -10.20 11.96
C ALA A 17 13.26 -10.15 10.68
N PRO A 18 12.00 -9.65 10.72
CA PRO A 18 11.17 -9.62 9.51
C PRO A 18 11.72 -8.69 8.44
N LEU A 19 12.27 -7.53 8.83
CA LEU A 19 12.81 -6.56 7.89
C LEU A 19 14.18 -6.97 7.32
N LEU A 20 15.02 -7.63 8.14
CA LEU A 20 16.25 -8.25 7.66
C LEU A 20 15.94 -9.42 6.71
N ALA A 21 14.96 -10.26 7.04
CA ALA A 21 14.49 -11.32 6.16
C ALA A 21 14.00 -10.74 4.84
N TRP A 22 13.20 -9.66 4.88
CA TRP A 22 12.75 -8.97 3.67
C TRP A 22 13.94 -8.48 2.83
N LEU A 23 14.87 -7.74 3.42
CA LEU A 23 16.05 -7.21 2.72
C LEU A 23 16.87 -8.33 2.07
N ILE A 24 17.17 -9.39 2.82
CA ILE A 24 17.97 -10.53 2.34
C ILE A 24 17.24 -11.26 1.23
N SER A 25 15.95 -11.60 1.41
CA SER A 25 15.16 -12.30 0.39
C SER A 25 15.08 -11.50 -0.91
N CYS A 26 14.82 -10.19 -0.85
CA CYS A 26 14.80 -9.33 -2.03
C CYS A 26 16.17 -9.23 -2.71
N ALA A 27 17.26 -9.14 -1.95
CA ALA A 27 18.61 -9.09 -2.51
C ALA A 27 18.98 -10.40 -3.23
N ILE A 28 18.63 -11.55 -2.63
CA ILE A 28 18.82 -12.88 -3.24
C ILE A 28 17.99 -12.99 -4.53
N LEU A 29 16.69 -12.65 -4.48
CA LEU A 29 15.82 -12.69 -5.66
C LEU A 29 16.30 -11.76 -6.77
N THR A 30 16.83 -10.57 -6.43
CA THR A 30 17.44 -9.66 -7.40
C THR A 30 18.59 -10.33 -8.14
N GLY A 31 19.55 -10.91 -7.41
CA GLY A 31 20.68 -11.62 -8.01
C GLY A 31 20.23 -12.84 -8.83
N TRP A 32 19.27 -13.60 -8.32
CA TRP A 32 18.73 -14.77 -9.00
C TRP A 32 18.01 -14.41 -10.30
N ASN A 33 17.22 -13.35 -10.32
CA ASN A 33 16.52 -12.87 -11.52
C ASN A 33 17.48 -12.30 -12.56
N LEU A 34 18.47 -11.50 -12.14
CA LEU A 34 19.52 -11.02 -13.04
C LEU A 34 20.31 -12.18 -13.69
N SER A 35 20.61 -13.22 -12.91
CA SER A 35 21.33 -14.40 -13.42
C SER A 35 20.58 -15.17 -14.51
N ARG A 36 19.25 -14.98 -14.60
CA ARG A 36 18.35 -15.62 -15.56
C ARG A 36 17.85 -14.67 -16.66
N GLY A 37 18.31 -13.42 -16.67
CA GLY A 37 17.85 -12.40 -17.63
C GLY A 37 16.45 -11.85 -17.35
N LEU A 38 15.87 -12.13 -16.18
CA LEU A 38 14.51 -11.72 -15.79
C LEU A 38 14.50 -10.28 -15.23
N ASN A 39 14.84 -9.31 -16.09
CA ASN A 39 15.17 -7.93 -15.69
C ASN A 39 14.00 -7.19 -15.02
N LEU A 40 12.76 -7.43 -15.45
CA LEU A 40 11.56 -6.82 -14.87
C LEU A 40 11.45 -7.15 -13.37
N TRP A 41 11.48 -8.44 -13.04
CA TRP A 41 11.37 -8.89 -11.66
C TRP A 41 12.63 -8.62 -10.83
N ALA A 42 13.81 -8.62 -11.45
CA ALA A 42 15.03 -8.14 -10.80
C ALA A 42 14.88 -6.67 -10.35
N GLY A 43 14.31 -5.81 -11.19
CA GLY A 43 14.01 -4.42 -10.86
C GLY A 43 13.03 -4.29 -9.68
N TYR A 44 11.92 -5.03 -9.72
CA TYR A 44 10.95 -5.07 -8.62
C TYR A 44 11.56 -5.55 -7.30
N ASN A 45 12.38 -6.61 -7.33
CA ASN A 45 13.04 -7.11 -6.11
C ASN A 45 14.08 -6.13 -5.57
N PHE A 46 14.82 -5.45 -6.46
CA PHE A 46 15.76 -4.42 -6.04
C PHE A 46 15.03 -3.26 -5.37
N GLY A 47 13.92 -2.79 -5.95
CA GLY A 47 13.04 -1.81 -5.32
C GLY A 47 12.55 -2.27 -3.95
N GLY A 48 12.13 -3.53 -3.84
CA GLY A 48 11.77 -4.17 -2.57
C GLY A 48 12.89 -4.14 -1.52
N ALA A 49 14.13 -4.45 -1.91
CA ALA A 49 15.29 -4.37 -1.03
C ALA A 49 15.55 -2.94 -0.55
N MET A 50 15.41 -1.94 -1.44
CA MET A 50 15.54 -0.53 -1.08
C MET A 50 14.45 -0.08 -0.10
N MET A 51 13.19 -0.50 -0.31
CA MET A 51 12.10 -0.22 0.63
C MET A 51 12.35 -0.84 2.00
N ALA A 52 12.81 -2.10 2.06
CA ALA A 52 13.16 -2.76 3.31
C ALA A 52 14.31 -2.04 4.03
N LEU A 53 15.31 -1.55 3.29
CA LEU A 53 16.43 -0.77 3.84
C LEU A 53 15.94 0.56 4.43
N VAL A 54 15.07 1.29 3.73
CA VAL A 54 14.48 2.53 4.23
C VAL A 54 13.65 2.27 5.50
N ALA A 55 12.81 1.23 5.49
CA ALA A 55 12.03 0.83 6.66
C ALA A 55 12.93 0.47 7.85
N LEU A 56 14.01 -0.28 7.62
CA LEU A 56 15.02 -0.56 8.63
C LEU A 56 15.59 0.75 9.18
N LEU A 57 16.05 1.68 8.34
CA LEU A 57 16.63 2.95 8.79
C LEU A 57 15.66 3.79 9.65
N ILE A 58 14.37 3.79 9.30
CA ILE A 58 13.33 4.50 10.06
C ILE A 58 13.12 3.85 11.43
N LEU A 59 12.96 2.53 11.49
CA LEU A 59 12.72 1.80 12.74
C LEU A 59 14.01 1.64 13.59
N TRP A 60 15.19 1.70 12.95
CA TRP A 60 16.50 1.50 13.59
C TRP A 60 16.78 2.55 14.67
N LYS A 61 16.32 3.79 14.46
CA LYS A 61 16.50 4.87 15.43
C LYS A 61 15.67 4.68 16.72
N GLY A 62 14.85 3.62 16.81
CA GLY A 62 14.01 3.31 17.98
C GLY A 62 12.89 4.32 18.22
N LYS A 63 12.70 5.30 17.31
CA LYS A 63 11.68 6.35 17.44
C LYS A 63 10.28 5.87 17.08
N ALA A 64 10.18 4.78 16.31
CA ALA A 64 8.93 4.13 15.95
C ALA A 64 9.07 2.62 16.19
N HIS A 65 8.15 2.06 16.97
CA HIS A 65 8.10 0.62 17.25
C HIS A 65 6.85 0.01 16.61
N ILE A 66 7.08 -0.93 15.68
CA ILE A 66 6.03 -1.74 15.06
C ILE A 66 6.21 -3.18 15.58
N PRO A 67 5.15 -3.85 16.08
CA PRO A 67 5.25 -5.22 16.53
C PRO A 67 5.66 -6.22 15.43
N ALA A 68 6.28 -7.34 15.78
CA ALA A 68 6.79 -8.33 14.84
C ALA A 68 5.72 -8.90 13.89
N LEU A 69 4.53 -9.21 14.40
CA LEU A 69 3.48 -9.86 13.60
C LEU A 69 3.05 -9.01 12.39
N PRO A 70 2.70 -7.71 12.53
CA PRO A 70 2.51 -6.80 11.40
C PRO A 70 3.66 -6.79 10.38
N LEU A 71 4.91 -6.81 10.85
CA LEU A 71 6.08 -6.81 9.97
C LEU A 71 6.21 -8.14 9.20
N TRP A 72 5.91 -9.27 9.83
CA TRP A 72 5.83 -10.57 9.15
C TRP A 72 4.70 -10.63 8.14
N ILE A 73 3.53 -10.06 8.43
CA ILE A 73 2.43 -9.94 7.45
C ILE A 73 2.90 -9.17 6.22
N GLY A 74 3.58 -8.03 6.43
CA GLY A 74 4.18 -7.24 5.33
C GLY A 74 5.23 -8.01 4.54
N TYR A 75 6.10 -8.76 5.23
CA TYR A 75 7.07 -9.65 4.58
C TYR A 75 6.38 -10.69 3.69
N PHE A 76 5.39 -11.43 4.20
CA PHE A 76 4.71 -12.47 3.44
C PHE A 76 3.92 -11.91 2.25
N ALA A 77 3.23 -10.78 2.42
CA ALA A 77 2.55 -10.10 1.31
C ALA A 77 3.55 -9.73 0.20
N THR A 78 4.68 -9.14 0.58
CA THR A 78 5.72 -8.74 -0.37
C THR A 78 6.39 -9.95 -1.04
N MET A 79 6.66 -11.02 -0.29
CA MET A 79 7.25 -12.25 -0.84
C MET A 79 6.30 -12.96 -1.78
N LEU A 80 4.99 -12.99 -1.48
CA LEU A 80 4.00 -13.56 -2.39
C LEU A 80 4.02 -12.84 -3.74
N HIS A 81 4.09 -11.51 -3.72
CA HIS A 81 4.18 -10.72 -4.94
C HIS A 81 5.45 -11.03 -5.75
N PHE A 82 6.61 -10.94 -5.09
CA PHE A 82 7.92 -11.05 -5.74
C PHE A 82 8.32 -12.46 -6.15
N ILE A 83 8.00 -13.47 -5.33
CA ILE A 83 8.28 -14.86 -5.67
C ILE A 83 7.40 -15.27 -6.84
N GLY A 84 6.12 -14.90 -6.85
CA GLY A 84 5.20 -15.25 -7.93
C GLY A 84 5.73 -14.90 -9.31
N GLY A 85 6.27 -13.70 -9.45
CA GLY A 85 6.90 -13.25 -10.69
C GLY A 85 8.25 -13.89 -10.96
N SER A 86 9.07 -14.06 -9.92
CA SER A 86 10.39 -14.69 -10.03
C SER A 86 10.31 -16.17 -10.44
N LEU A 87 9.18 -16.84 -10.26
CA LEU A 87 8.98 -18.21 -10.75
C LEU A 87 8.81 -18.29 -12.28
N GLY A 88 8.71 -17.17 -12.98
CA GLY A 88 8.64 -17.11 -14.45
C GLY A 88 9.99 -17.30 -15.16
N ALA A 89 9.96 -17.04 -16.46
CA ALA A 89 11.09 -17.13 -17.40
C ALA A 89 11.30 -15.78 -18.13
N ALA A 90 12.53 -15.53 -18.60
CA ALA A 90 12.89 -14.24 -19.22
C ALA A 90 12.29 -14.06 -20.62
N ASP A 91 11.92 -15.17 -21.24
CA ASP A 91 11.28 -15.32 -22.53
C ASP A 91 9.96 -16.10 -22.38
N SER A 92 9.31 -16.42 -23.50
CA SER A 92 8.17 -17.34 -23.51
C SER A 92 8.64 -18.75 -23.19
N GLY A 93 8.11 -19.37 -22.14
CA GLY A 93 8.46 -20.74 -21.78
C GLY A 93 8.48 -21.03 -20.27
N PRO A 94 8.67 -22.33 -19.93
CA PRO A 94 8.57 -22.80 -18.56
C PRO A 94 9.64 -22.20 -17.65
N GLY A 95 9.23 -21.86 -16.43
CA GLY A 95 10.09 -21.37 -15.36
C GLY A 95 11.00 -22.46 -14.77
N PRO A 96 11.89 -22.08 -13.83
CA PRO A 96 12.94 -22.96 -13.30
C PRO A 96 12.43 -24.16 -12.49
N PHE A 97 11.15 -24.21 -12.15
CA PHE A 97 10.52 -25.29 -11.38
C PHE A 97 9.56 -26.15 -12.22
N CYS A 98 9.64 -26.05 -13.55
CA CYS A 98 8.96 -26.95 -14.46
C CYS A 98 9.88 -28.13 -14.79
N PHE A 99 9.63 -29.26 -14.14
CA PHE A 99 10.27 -30.56 -14.40
C PHE A 99 9.55 -31.35 -15.51
N ASP A 100 10.22 -32.37 -16.04
CA ASP A 100 9.71 -33.20 -17.14
C ASP A 100 8.31 -33.75 -16.85
N GLY A 101 7.38 -33.47 -17.77
CA GLY A 101 5.99 -33.92 -17.70
C GLY A 101 5.03 -32.97 -16.95
N MET A 102 5.52 -31.94 -16.27
CA MET A 102 4.64 -30.92 -15.68
C MET A 102 4.11 -29.93 -16.70
N GLN A 103 2.89 -29.45 -16.45
CA GLN A 103 2.29 -28.35 -17.18
C GLN A 103 2.40 -27.03 -16.38
N PRO A 104 2.52 -25.87 -17.05
CA PRO A 104 2.39 -24.58 -16.39
C PRO A 104 1.10 -24.49 -15.55
N GLY A 105 1.24 -24.05 -14.30
CA GLY A 105 0.17 -24.01 -13.30
C GLY A 105 0.12 -25.23 -12.37
N GLU A 106 0.98 -26.23 -12.57
CA GLU A 106 1.16 -27.32 -11.60
C GLU A 106 2.23 -26.93 -10.57
N TRP A 107 1.85 -26.91 -9.28
CA TRP A 107 2.76 -26.60 -8.17
C TRP A 107 3.48 -25.25 -8.30
N LEU A 108 4.80 -25.28 -8.53
CA LEU A 108 5.65 -24.11 -8.71
C LEU A 108 6.05 -23.91 -10.18
N CYS A 109 5.58 -24.76 -11.09
CA CYS A 109 5.82 -24.61 -12.51
C CYS A 109 5.01 -23.42 -13.03
N ALA A 110 5.69 -22.29 -13.21
CA ALA A 110 5.13 -21.09 -13.81
C ALA A 110 5.67 -20.89 -15.23
N ASP A 111 5.09 -19.96 -15.98
CA ASP A 111 5.43 -19.76 -17.40
C ASP A 111 5.44 -18.28 -17.75
N GLY A 112 6.31 -17.94 -18.71
CA GLY A 112 6.47 -16.60 -19.24
C GLY A 112 7.02 -15.59 -18.24
N VAL A 113 7.12 -14.34 -18.70
CA VAL A 113 7.70 -13.23 -17.93
C VAL A 113 6.91 -12.97 -16.65
N ASN A 114 5.59 -13.17 -16.65
CA ASN A 114 4.74 -12.90 -15.50
C ASN A 114 4.61 -14.09 -14.53
N GLY A 115 5.22 -15.24 -14.82
CA GLY A 115 5.29 -16.38 -13.88
C GLY A 115 3.91 -16.78 -13.34
N MET A 116 3.75 -16.78 -12.01
CA MET A 116 2.51 -17.23 -11.35
C MET A 116 1.28 -16.40 -11.72
N TYR A 117 1.48 -15.13 -12.09
CA TYR A 117 0.40 -14.25 -12.55
C TYR A 117 -0.18 -14.69 -13.89
N HIS A 118 0.64 -15.33 -14.74
CA HIS A 118 0.19 -15.85 -16.03
C HIS A 118 -0.56 -17.18 -15.88
N VAL A 119 -0.06 -18.08 -15.01
CA VAL A 119 -0.61 -19.45 -14.89
C VAL A 119 -1.79 -19.56 -13.90
N HIS A 120 -1.97 -18.58 -13.02
CA HIS A 120 -3.04 -18.59 -12.02
C HIS A 120 -3.84 -17.28 -12.03
N PRO A 121 -5.07 -17.28 -12.59
CA PRO A 121 -5.91 -16.08 -12.67
C PRO A 121 -6.25 -15.43 -11.32
N TRP A 122 -6.18 -16.19 -10.22
CA TRP A 122 -6.44 -15.71 -8.86
C TRP A 122 -5.21 -15.11 -8.17
N TRP A 123 -4.01 -15.32 -8.70
CA TRP A 123 -2.77 -14.94 -8.03
C TRP A 123 -2.66 -13.43 -7.86
N ASP A 124 -2.95 -12.69 -8.92
CA ASP A 124 -2.92 -11.22 -8.95
C ASP A 124 -3.85 -10.61 -7.90
N LYS A 125 -5.10 -11.07 -7.89
CA LYS A 125 -6.16 -10.67 -6.95
C LYS A 125 -5.75 -10.96 -5.49
N LEU A 126 -5.15 -12.13 -5.24
CA LEU A 126 -4.63 -12.47 -3.92
C LEU A 126 -3.51 -11.53 -3.49
N VAL A 127 -2.58 -11.21 -4.41
CA VAL A 127 -1.48 -10.28 -4.17
C VAL A 127 -2.00 -8.88 -3.87
N HIS A 128 -2.95 -8.36 -4.65
CA HIS A 128 -3.64 -7.09 -4.39
C HIS A 128 -4.25 -7.07 -2.98
N GLY A 129 -5.07 -8.07 -2.65
CA GLY A 129 -5.68 -8.17 -1.32
C GLY A 129 -4.68 -8.24 -0.17
N MET A 130 -3.61 -9.04 -0.30
CA MET A 130 -2.59 -9.16 0.74
C MET A 130 -1.73 -7.92 0.88
N ASN A 131 -1.33 -7.28 -0.23
CA ASN A 131 -0.57 -6.04 -0.21
C ASN A 131 -1.40 -4.91 0.39
N SER A 132 -2.66 -4.75 -0.02
CA SER A 132 -3.58 -3.77 0.54
C SER A 132 -3.88 -4.00 2.03
N THR A 133 -3.89 -5.26 2.48
CA THR A 133 -3.95 -5.61 3.90
C THR A 133 -2.70 -5.11 4.64
N ALA A 134 -1.51 -5.44 4.14
CA ALA A 134 -0.25 -5.05 4.76
C ALA A 134 -0.07 -3.52 4.81
N ILE A 135 -0.41 -2.83 3.72
CA ILE A 135 -0.37 -1.36 3.62
C ILE A 135 -1.34 -0.72 4.62
N ALA A 136 -2.57 -1.21 4.72
CA ALA A 136 -3.55 -0.69 5.69
C ALA A 136 -3.10 -0.91 7.15
N ILE A 137 -2.46 -2.05 7.46
CA ILE A 137 -1.86 -2.29 8.77
C ILE A 137 -0.73 -1.30 9.04
N ALA A 138 0.19 -1.14 8.09
CA ALA A 138 1.33 -0.23 8.21
C ALA A 138 0.87 1.22 8.45
N TRP A 139 -0.10 1.71 7.69
CA TRP A 139 -0.65 3.06 7.87
C TRP A 139 -1.43 3.21 9.17
N SER A 140 -2.23 2.22 9.56
CA SER A 140 -3.00 2.26 10.81
C SER A 140 -2.06 2.38 12.02
N LEU A 141 -1.02 1.54 12.06
CA LEU A 141 -0.02 1.58 13.13
C LEU A 141 0.80 2.87 13.05
N GLY A 142 1.22 3.28 11.84
CA GLY A 142 2.00 4.50 11.61
C GLY A 142 1.30 5.75 12.10
N TRP A 143 0.04 5.97 11.70
CA TRP A 143 -0.77 7.09 12.16
C TRP A 143 -0.96 7.08 13.68
N ARG A 144 -1.13 5.90 14.27
CA ARG A 144 -1.25 5.78 15.73
C ARG A 144 0.04 6.17 16.45
N ARG A 145 1.21 5.72 15.98
CA ARG A 145 2.51 6.09 16.59
C ARG A 145 2.82 7.58 16.37
N MET A 146 2.48 8.11 15.19
CA MET A 146 2.59 9.54 14.91
C MET A 146 1.68 10.38 15.80
N SER A 147 0.47 9.88 16.07
CA SER A 147 -0.48 10.50 17.00
C SER A 147 0.12 10.59 18.41
N GLU A 148 0.67 9.50 18.94
CA GLU A 148 1.32 9.50 20.26
C GLU A 148 2.55 10.42 20.30
N HIS A 149 3.43 10.33 19.29
CA HIS A 149 4.65 11.14 19.22
C HIS A 149 4.36 12.65 19.19
N ASN A 150 3.35 13.07 18.44
CA ASN A 150 3.00 14.49 18.28
C ASN A 150 1.94 14.97 19.30
N GLY A 151 1.53 14.11 20.24
CA GLY A 151 0.46 14.43 21.20
C GLY A 151 -0.92 14.61 20.55
N TRP A 152 -1.11 14.19 19.30
CA TRP A 152 -2.42 14.18 18.68
C TRP A 152 -3.27 13.11 19.35
N GLN A 153 -4.54 13.40 19.60
CA GLN A 153 -5.49 12.44 20.15
C GLN A 153 -6.43 11.93 19.04
N LEU A 154 -5.85 11.32 17.99
CA LEU A 154 -6.64 10.80 16.88
C LEU A 154 -7.54 9.65 17.37
N SER A 155 -8.83 9.69 17.03
CA SER A 155 -9.73 8.59 17.38
C SER A 155 -9.42 7.33 16.55
N PRO A 156 -9.69 6.12 17.06
CA PRO A 156 -9.53 4.88 16.29
C PRO A 156 -10.28 4.88 14.95
N ARG A 157 -11.43 5.57 14.89
CA ARG A 157 -12.23 5.69 13.67
C ARG A 157 -11.53 6.55 12.61
N VAL A 158 -10.92 7.67 13.03
CA VAL A 158 -10.15 8.53 12.12
C VAL A 158 -8.95 7.78 11.57
N VAL A 159 -8.19 7.09 12.44
CA VAL A 159 -7.03 6.29 12.01
C VAL A 159 -7.45 5.20 11.03
N ALA A 160 -8.52 4.46 11.33
CA ALA A 160 -9.03 3.41 10.46
C ALA A 160 -9.47 3.97 9.10
N PHE A 161 -10.23 5.07 9.08
CA PHE A 161 -10.66 5.68 7.82
C PHE A 161 -9.48 6.19 6.98
N THR A 162 -8.54 6.92 7.60
CA THR A 162 -7.37 7.44 6.90
C THR A 162 -6.50 6.31 6.33
N ALA A 163 -6.25 5.25 7.12
CA ALA A 163 -5.47 4.11 6.65
C ALA A 163 -6.19 3.31 5.55
N PHE A 164 -7.50 3.10 5.68
CA PHE A 164 -8.31 2.45 4.65
C PHE A 164 -8.30 3.24 3.35
N SER A 165 -8.63 4.55 3.42
CA SER A 165 -8.68 5.43 2.26
C SER A 165 -7.33 5.52 1.55
N LEU A 166 -6.24 5.62 2.31
CA LEU A 166 -4.89 5.67 1.74
C LEU A 166 -4.47 4.34 1.11
N SER A 167 -4.85 3.20 1.70
CA SER A 167 -4.55 1.88 1.12
C SER A 167 -5.27 1.67 -0.22
N VAL A 168 -6.58 1.95 -0.28
CA VAL A 168 -7.34 1.88 -1.53
C VAL A 168 -6.80 2.87 -2.57
N ALA A 169 -6.42 4.07 -2.15
CA ALA A 169 -5.83 5.06 -3.05
C ALA A 169 -4.51 4.58 -3.69
N ILE A 170 -3.69 3.84 -2.94
CA ILE A 170 -2.46 3.23 -3.47
C ILE A 170 -2.80 2.11 -4.47
N GLY A 171 -3.81 1.29 -4.20
CA GLY A 171 -4.31 0.29 -5.15
C GLY A 171 -4.76 0.91 -6.47
N VAL A 172 -5.58 1.96 -6.41
CA VAL A 172 -5.98 2.73 -7.61
C VAL A 172 -4.79 3.33 -8.35
N MET A 173 -3.79 3.88 -7.63
CA MET A 173 -2.56 4.38 -8.24
C MET A 173 -1.79 3.28 -8.99
N TYR A 174 -1.79 2.06 -8.47
CA TYR A 174 -1.14 0.91 -9.10
C TYR A 174 -1.86 0.53 -10.40
N GLU A 175 -3.20 0.45 -10.38
CA GLU A 175 -4.00 0.22 -11.59
C GLU A 175 -3.78 1.30 -12.66
N VAL A 176 -3.66 2.57 -12.26
CA VAL A 176 -3.33 3.64 -13.21
C VAL A 176 -1.94 3.45 -13.80
N TYR A 177 -0.96 2.99 -13.01
CA TYR A 177 0.37 2.68 -13.51
C TYR A 177 0.33 1.55 -14.55
N GLU A 178 -0.46 0.49 -14.32
CA GLU A 178 -0.64 -0.59 -15.30
C GLU A 178 -1.32 -0.12 -16.58
N PHE A 179 -2.41 0.66 -16.43
CA PHE A 179 -3.10 1.28 -17.56
C PHE A 179 -2.17 2.16 -18.39
N PHE A 180 -1.32 2.96 -17.75
CA PHE A 180 -0.34 3.80 -18.43
C PHE A 180 0.73 2.95 -19.15
N GLY A 181 1.24 1.92 -18.48
CA GLY A 181 2.20 0.97 -19.05
C GLY A 181 1.69 0.31 -20.33
N LYS A 182 0.43 -0.16 -20.30
CA LYS A 182 -0.21 -0.75 -21.47
C LYS A 182 -0.48 0.27 -22.59
N THR A 183 -1.06 1.42 -22.25
CA THR A 183 -1.49 2.43 -23.24
C THR A 183 -0.32 3.11 -23.94
N PHE A 184 0.76 3.43 -23.22
CA PHE A 184 1.87 4.21 -23.76
C PHE A 184 3.10 3.39 -24.14
N PHE A 185 3.31 2.24 -23.48
CA PHE A 185 4.51 1.43 -23.69
C PHE A 185 4.23 0.03 -24.23
N GLN A 186 2.97 -0.42 -24.28
CA GLN A 186 2.58 -1.78 -24.70
C GLN A 186 3.35 -2.89 -23.96
N THR A 187 3.87 -2.61 -22.76
CA THR A 187 4.82 -3.51 -22.06
C THR A 187 4.19 -4.35 -20.95
N ILE A 188 2.99 -3.99 -20.47
CA ILE A 188 2.32 -4.69 -19.36
C ILE A 188 1.11 -5.45 -19.91
N ASP A 189 1.26 -6.77 -20.04
CA ASP A 189 0.26 -7.67 -20.65
C ASP A 189 -0.73 -8.29 -19.63
N GLN A 190 -0.79 -7.78 -18.39
CA GLN A 190 -1.83 -8.16 -17.41
C GLN A 190 -3.12 -7.33 -17.53
N GLY A 191 -3.11 -6.28 -18.36
CA GLY A 191 -4.20 -5.31 -18.38
C GLY A 191 -5.50 -5.80 -19.03
N GLY A 192 -6.63 -5.48 -18.41
CA GLY A 192 -7.99 -5.68 -18.97
C GLY A 192 -9.06 -5.27 -17.96
N TYR A 193 -10.28 -4.98 -18.44
CA TYR A 193 -11.36 -4.48 -17.58
C TYR A 193 -11.62 -5.39 -16.38
N VAL A 194 -11.79 -6.69 -16.63
CA VAL A 194 -12.11 -7.66 -15.58
C VAL A 194 -10.96 -7.79 -14.57
N ASN A 195 -9.70 -7.74 -15.02
CA ASN A 195 -8.56 -7.81 -14.11
C ASN A 195 -8.58 -6.60 -13.17
N THR A 196 -8.44 -5.40 -13.73
CA THR A 196 -8.43 -4.13 -13.00
C THR A 196 -9.63 -3.96 -12.07
N ALA A 197 -10.85 -4.23 -12.55
CA ALA A 197 -12.03 -4.10 -11.70
C ALA A 197 -12.03 -5.09 -10.53
N SER A 198 -11.54 -6.32 -10.74
CA SER A 198 -11.41 -7.33 -9.68
C SER A 198 -10.24 -7.07 -8.72
N ASP A 199 -9.19 -6.41 -9.19
CA ASP A 199 -8.04 -6.00 -8.38
C ASP A 199 -8.42 -4.85 -7.45
N LEU A 200 -9.21 -3.88 -7.94
CA LEU A 200 -9.81 -2.83 -7.12
C LEU A 200 -10.70 -3.41 -6.00
N VAL A 201 -11.51 -4.43 -6.30
CA VAL A 201 -12.30 -5.13 -5.28
C VAL A 201 -11.39 -5.78 -4.24
N SER A 202 -10.33 -6.47 -4.70
CA SER A 202 -9.36 -7.13 -3.83
C SER A 202 -8.65 -6.14 -2.93
N ASP A 203 -8.29 -4.96 -3.45
CA ASP A 203 -7.69 -3.87 -2.69
C ASP A 203 -8.62 -3.31 -1.62
N MET A 204 -9.90 -3.11 -1.95
CA MET A 204 -10.89 -2.68 -0.96
C MET A 204 -11.08 -3.69 0.16
N LEU A 205 -11.19 -4.98 -0.17
CA LEU A 205 -11.34 -6.05 0.81
C LEU A 205 -10.09 -6.16 1.68
N GLY A 206 -8.90 -6.14 1.06
CA GLY A 206 -7.61 -6.18 1.75
C GLY A 206 -7.44 -5.00 2.71
N ALA A 207 -7.69 -3.78 2.22
CA ALA A 207 -7.64 -2.58 3.06
C ALA A 207 -8.60 -2.67 4.25
N GLY A 208 -9.82 -3.18 4.03
CA GLY A 208 -10.81 -3.42 5.07
C GLY A 208 -10.34 -4.42 6.13
N LEU A 209 -9.77 -5.55 5.69
CA LEU A 209 -9.20 -6.56 6.59
C LEU A 209 -8.02 -6.01 7.41
N GLY A 210 -7.14 -5.22 6.79
CA GLY A 210 -5.99 -4.63 7.47
C GLY A 210 -6.36 -3.64 8.56
N VAL A 211 -7.35 -2.77 8.31
CA VAL A 211 -7.86 -1.83 9.34
C VAL A 211 -8.63 -2.57 10.43
N LEU A 212 -9.39 -3.62 10.09
CA LEU A 212 -10.11 -4.45 11.04
C LEU A 212 -9.14 -5.20 11.97
N PHE A 213 -8.12 -5.84 11.40
CA PHE A 213 -7.04 -6.49 12.14
C PHE A 213 -6.42 -5.49 13.11
N THR A 214 -6.00 -4.32 12.62
CA THR A 214 -5.31 -3.33 13.45
C THR A 214 -6.21 -2.75 14.54
N HIS A 215 -7.52 -2.62 14.26
CA HIS A 215 -8.49 -2.15 15.24
C HIS A 215 -8.48 -3.01 16.51
N PHE A 216 -8.44 -4.34 16.36
CA PHE A 216 -8.42 -5.29 17.47
C PHE A 216 -7.02 -5.58 18.01
N TYR A 217 -6.02 -5.59 17.13
CA TYR A 217 -4.64 -5.94 17.46
C TYR A 217 -3.93 -4.84 18.24
N ASP A 218 -4.09 -3.56 17.87
CA ASP A 218 -3.30 -2.47 18.44
C ASP A 218 -3.85 -2.06 19.84
N PRO A 219 -3.10 -2.30 20.93
CA PRO A 219 -3.57 -1.98 22.28
C PRO A 219 -3.84 -0.49 22.48
N MET A 220 -3.20 0.39 21.69
CA MET A 220 -3.39 1.84 21.77
C MET A 220 -4.81 2.28 21.37
N ASN A 221 -5.57 1.44 20.66
CA ASN A 221 -6.97 1.74 20.34
C ASN A 221 -7.90 1.67 21.56
N LYS A 222 -7.52 0.92 22.61
CA LYS A 222 -8.32 0.78 23.84
C LYS A 222 -8.27 2.04 24.71
N THR A 223 -7.15 2.73 24.69
CA THR A 223 -6.89 3.93 25.51
C THR A 223 -7.11 5.25 24.75
N ALA A 224 -7.35 5.18 23.44
CA ALA A 224 -7.54 6.35 22.61
C ALA A 224 -8.88 7.06 22.88
N ASN A 225 -8.86 8.39 22.72
CA ASN A 225 -10.07 9.21 22.79
C ASN A 225 -11.05 8.81 21.68
N LYS A 226 -12.30 8.48 22.06
CA LYS A 226 -13.36 8.05 21.15
C LYS A 226 -14.31 9.16 20.70
N SER A 227 -14.19 10.37 21.27
CA SER A 227 -15.11 11.47 20.97
C SER A 227 -15.08 11.88 19.51
N GLY A 228 -13.91 11.82 18.86
CA GLY A 228 -13.73 12.24 17.46
C GLY A 228 -13.94 13.74 17.23
N GLN A 229 -14.12 14.52 18.30
CA GLN A 229 -14.43 15.96 18.26
C GLN A 229 -13.18 16.85 18.21
N LEU A 230 -12.00 16.27 18.37
CA LEU A 230 -10.75 17.02 18.34
C LEU A 230 -10.39 17.40 16.89
N PRO A 231 -9.85 18.61 16.69
CA PRO A 231 -9.47 19.07 15.36
C PRO A 231 -8.41 18.13 14.77
N LEU A 232 -8.62 17.76 13.50
CA LEU A 232 -7.66 16.93 12.78
C LEU A 232 -6.39 17.75 12.48
N PRO A 233 -5.19 17.17 12.69
CA PRO A 233 -3.94 17.80 12.31
C PRO A 233 -3.88 17.97 10.78
N SER A 234 -3.13 18.97 10.31
CA SER A 234 -3.05 19.31 8.89
C SER A 234 -2.57 18.15 8.02
N GLN A 235 -1.68 17.30 8.55
CA GLN A 235 -1.17 16.10 7.89
C GLN A 235 -2.31 15.12 7.58
N VAL A 236 -3.17 14.83 8.55
CA VAL A 236 -4.32 13.92 8.36
C VAL A 236 -5.33 14.53 7.39
N LYS A 237 -5.60 15.84 7.49
CA LYS A 237 -6.47 16.54 6.53
C LYS A 237 -5.92 16.44 5.10
N LEU A 238 -4.63 16.68 4.92
CA LEU A 238 -3.97 16.63 3.62
C LEU A 238 -4.02 15.21 3.03
N THR A 239 -3.70 14.20 3.85
CA THR A 239 -3.79 12.78 3.45
C THR A 239 -5.20 12.42 3.02
N ASN A 240 -6.22 12.72 3.84
CA ASN A 240 -7.60 12.40 3.51
C ASN A 240 -8.06 13.13 2.23
N ASN A 241 -7.72 14.41 2.08
CA ASN A 241 -8.10 15.17 0.89
C ASN A 241 -7.44 14.63 -0.38
N GLY A 242 -6.22 14.08 -0.28
CA GLY A 242 -5.57 13.39 -1.38
C GLY A 242 -6.15 12.00 -1.67
N SER A 243 -6.49 11.24 -0.64
CA SER A 243 -6.89 9.83 -0.81
C SER A 243 -8.38 9.66 -1.12
N ILE A 244 -9.25 10.60 -0.72
CA ILE A 244 -10.70 10.49 -0.90
C ILE A 244 -11.14 10.37 -2.37
N PRO A 245 -10.65 11.18 -3.33
CA PRO A 245 -11.05 11.03 -4.73
C PRO A 245 -10.72 9.65 -5.31
N LEU A 246 -9.55 9.13 -4.96
CA LEU A 246 -9.09 7.80 -5.38
C LEU A 246 -9.91 6.69 -4.73
N LEU A 247 -10.16 6.80 -3.42
CA LEU A 247 -11.07 5.90 -2.71
C LEU A 247 -12.46 5.89 -3.35
N ALA A 248 -13.00 7.07 -3.67
CA ALA A 248 -14.34 7.19 -4.23
C ALA A 248 -14.44 6.51 -5.59
N ILE A 249 -13.48 6.74 -6.50
CA ILE A 249 -13.51 6.08 -7.81
C ILE A 249 -13.28 4.57 -7.69
N GLY A 250 -12.33 4.13 -6.86
CA GLY A 250 -12.07 2.71 -6.62
C GLY A 250 -13.31 1.99 -6.08
N ALA A 251 -14.04 2.64 -5.16
CA ALA A 251 -15.30 2.11 -4.63
C ALA A 251 -16.42 2.07 -5.67
N ILE A 252 -16.59 3.11 -6.47
CA ILE A 252 -17.61 3.14 -7.54
C ILE A 252 -17.35 2.02 -8.54
N LEU A 253 -16.11 1.87 -9.02
CA LEU A 253 -15.74 0.87 -10.00
C LEU A 253 -15.85 -0.56 -9.44
N SER A 254 -15.47 -0.77 -8.18
CA SER A 254 -15.65 -2.05 -7.50
C SER A 254 -17.13 -2.43 -7.38
N LEU A 255 -17.99 -1.48 -7.00
CA LEU A 255 -19.43 -1.71 -6.89
C LEU A 255 -20.08 -1.90 -8.26
N ASP A 256 -19.63 -1.18 -9.28
CA ASP A 256 -20.07 -1.37 -10.66
C ASP A 256 -19.80 -2.80 -11.14
N PHE A 257 -18.58 -3.29 -10.91
CA PHE A 257 -18.20 -4.66 -11.25
C PHE A 257 -19.04 -5.70 -10.48
N LEU A 258 -19.19 -5.55 -9.16
CA LEU A 258 -19.86 -6.54 -8.32
C LEU A 258 -21.38 -6.56 -8.47
N LEU A 259 -22.01 -5.39 -8.64
CA LEU A 259 -23.46 -5.24 -8.56
C LEU A 259 -24.12 -5.00 -9.92
N LEU A 260 -23.39 -4.39 -10.86
CA LEU A 260 -23.91 -3.97 -12.15
C LEU A 260 -23.22 -4.68 -13.32
N ASN A 261 -22.30 -5.62 -13.03
CA ASN A 261 -21.51 -6.33 -14.03
C ASN A 261 -20.85 -5.39 -15.04
N GLY A 262 -20.36 -4.24 -14.55
CA GLY A 262 -19.68 -3.22 -15.34
C GLY A 262 -20.57 -2.27 -16.12
N GLY A 263 -21.86 -2.18 -15.80
CA GLY A 263 -22.83 -1.38 -16.55
C GLY A 263 -22.58 0.14 -16.56
N ILE A 264 -21.88 0.71 -15.55
CA ILE A 264 -21.56 2.14 -15.52
C ILE A 264 -20.49 2.48 -16.56
N VAL A 265 -19.52 1.59 -16.75
CA VAL A 265 -18.41 1.80 -17.70
C VAL A 265 -18.50 0.90 -18.94
N ASP A 266 -19.62 0.19 -19.13
CA ASP A 266 -19.83 -0.79 -20.21
C ASP A 266 -18.71 -1.84 -20.34
N SER A 267 -18.10 -2.22 -19.21
CA SER A 267 -16.91 -3.08 -19.19
C SER A 267 -15.74 -2.58 -20.06
N ASP A 268 -15.67 -1.28 -20.32
CA ASP A 268 -14.64 -0.65 -21.14
C ASP A 268 -13.37 -0.40 -20.31
N TYR A 269 -12.27 -1.00 -20.75
CA TYR A 269 -10.96 -0.91 -20.11
C TYR A 269 -10.34 0.49 -20.22
N ASP A 270 -10.56 1.19 -21.33
CA ASP A 270 -10.03 2.54 -21.51
C ASP A 270 -10.81 3.53 -20.64
N LEU A 271 -12.13 3.35 -20.55
CA LEU A 271 -12.97 4.20 -19.70
C LEU A 271 -12.63 4.05 -18.21
N ILE A 272 -12.47 2.82 -17.70
CA ILE A 272 -12.06 2.61 -16.30
C ILE A 272 -10.69 3.23 -16.01
N GLY A 273 -9.72 3.06 -16.91
CA GLY A 273 -8.39 3.66 -16.82
C GLY A 273 -8.42 5.19 -16.78
N MET A 274 -9.20 5.80 -17.67
CA MET A 274 -9.35 7.25 -17.76
C MET A 274 -10.07 7.84 -16.54
N LEU A 275 -11.06 7.14 -15.98
CA LEU A 275 -11.75 7.56 -14.75
C LEU A 275 -10.80 7.55 -13.55
N MET A 276 -9.99 6.49 -13.39
CA MET A 276 -8.98 6.42 -12.34
C MET A 276 -7.91 7.49 -12.51
N LEU A 277 -7.40 7.70 -13.73
CA LEU A 277 -6.45 8.77 -14.02
C LEU A 277 -7.04 10.16 -13.73
N GLY A 278 -8.30 10.41 -14.11
CA GLY A 278 -9.00 11.64 -13.79
C GLY A 278 -9.08 11.90 -12.27
N SER A 279 -9.30 10.85 -11.48
CA SER A 279 -9.33 10.96 -10.02
C SER A 279 -7.98 11.36 -9.41
N LEU A 280 -6.85 11.00 -10.02
CA LEU A 280 -5.51 11.45 -9.60
C LEU A 280 -5.33 12.95 -9.81
N PHE A 281 -5.83 13.50 -10.92
CA PHE A 281 -5.79 14.95 -11.15
C PHE A 281 -6.66 15.70 -10.14
N ILE A 282 -7.84 15.18 -9.83
CA ILE A 282 -8.73 15.74 -8.79
C ILE A 282 -8.04 15.70 -7.43
N SER A 283 -7.42 14.56 -7.07
CA SER A 283 -6.62 14.41 -5.86
C SER A 283 -5.49 15.45 -5.76
N GLY A 284 -4.69 15.61 -6.84
CA GLY A 284 -3.63 16.60 -6.91
C GLY A 284 -4.14 18.03 -6.73
N PHE A 285 -5.27 18.37 -7.34
CA PHE A 285 -5.92 19.67 -7.17
C PHE A 285 -6.38 19.91 -5.73
N MET A 286 -6.99 18.90 -5.08
CA MET A 286 -7.42 18.99 -3.69
C MET A 286 -6.25 19.18 -2.72
N ILE A 287 -5.14 18.48 -2.93
CA ILE A 287 -3.90 18.64 -2.17
C ILE A 287 -3.36 20.07 -2.36
N ALA A 288 -3.21 20.50 -3.63
CA ALA A 288 -2.69 21.84 -3.95
C ALA A 288 -3.54 22.93 -3.29
N ARG A 289 -4.87 22.85 -3.39
CA ARG A 289 -5.79 23.79 -2.73
C ARG A 289 -5.56 23.87 -1.23
N CYS A 290 -5.39 22.73 -0.55
CA CYS A 290 -5.17 22.71 0.90
C CYS A 290 -3.84 23.37 1.29
N LEU A 291 -2.78 23.13 0.52
CA LEU A 291 -1.48 23.76 0.74
C LEU A 291 -1.54 25.28 0.51
N PHE A 292 -2.25 25.72 -0.54
CA PHE A 292 -2.44 27.15 -0.81
C PHE A 292 -3.28 27.86 0.26
N GLN A 293 -4.32 27.21 0.79
CA GLN A 293 -5.12 27.76 1.88
C GLN A 293 -4.28 27.88 3.16
N GLY A 294 -3.58 26.82 3.56
CA GLY A 294 -2.70 26.87 4.74
C GLY A 294 -1.58 27.92 4.64
N SER A 295 -1.06 28.17 3.43
CA SER A 295 -0.08 29.24 3.21
C SER A 295 -0.68 30.65 3.35
N LYS A 296 -1.96 30.84 3.03
CA LYS A 296 -2.63 32.14 3.19
C LYS A 296 -2.97 32.42 4.66
N ASP A 297 -3.44 31.40 5.37
CA ASP A 297 -3.78 31.52 6.79
C ASP A 297 -2.53 31.90 7.60
N ASN A 298 -1.41 31.18 7.41
CA ASN A 298 -0.13 31.52 8.06
C ASN A 298 0.38 32.94 7.74
N LYS A 299 0.11 33.45 6.53
CA LYS A 299 0.53 34.80 6.12
C LYS A 299 -0.34 35.88 6.77
N THR A 300 -1.60 35.57 7.03
CA THR A 300 -2.56 36.49 7.66
C THR A 300 -2.29 36.59 9.16
N ASP A 301 -2.06 35.45 9.83
CA ASP A 301 -1.70 35.40 11.25
C ASP A 301 -0.40 36.16 11.54
N GLY A 302 0.63 36.01 10.68
CA GLY A 302 1.90 36.72 10.83
C GLY A 302 1.81 38.24 10.59
N LEU A 303 0.79 38.72 9.87
CA LEU A 303 0.53 40.15 9.68
C LEU A 303 -0.25 40.75 10.87
N GLU A 304 -1.18 39.99 11.45
CA GLU A 304 -1.90 40.40 12.67
C GLU A 304 -0.97 40.43 13.90
N GLU A 305 -0.05 39.46 14.03
CA GLU A 305 0.94 39.42 15.12
C GLU A 305 1.93 40.60 15.02
N PHE A 306 2.30 41.02 13.81
CA PHE A 306 3.12 42.22 13.58
C PHE A 306 2.38 43.53 13.85
N GLY A 307 1.07 43.57 13.56
CA GLY A 307 0.22 44.75 13.80
C GLY A 307 -0.18 44.96 15.26
N MET A 308 -0.12 43.91 16.09
CA MET A 308 -0.33 44.01 17.55
C MET A 308 0.95 44.32 18.34
N SER A 309 2.12 44.22 17.70
CA SER A 309 3.44 44.51 18.29
C SER A 309 3.94 45.95 18.03
N SER A 310 3.14 46.79 17.37
CA SER A 310 3.43 48.20 17.04
C SER A 310 2.50 49.14 17.80
#